data_AF-A0A832QV89-F1
#
_entry.id   AF-A0A832QV89-F1
#
_cell.length_a   1.000
_cell.length_b   1.000
_cell.length_c   1.000
_cell.angle_alpha   90.00
_cell.angle_beta   90.00
_cell.angle_gamma   90.00
#
_symmetry.space_group_name_H-M   'P 1'
#
loop_
_entity.id
_entity.type
_entity.pdbx_description
1 polymer ?
#
loop_
_entity_poly.entity_id
_entity_poly.type
_entity_poly.pdbx_seq_one_letter_code
_entity_poly.pdbx_strand_id
1 'polypeptide(L)'
;MSVMSNILAFPARPVGSALRRPAVLVRAAVAGQALWRRERDLRRVLHCESLPAPGQALARLREEEDRLNLARLEDAADYDMQQHVRLLMAILAESRLALARAAAPRLRVLG
;
A
#
# COMPACT_ATOMS: atom_id res chain seq x y z
N MET A 1 -46.05 -2.20 -20.94
CA MET A 1 -45.71 -0.97 -20.19
C MET A 1 -44.69 -1.34 -19.12
N SER A 2 -43.57 -0.60 -19.07
CA SER A 2 -42.51 -0.57 -18.04
C SER A 2 -41.73 -1.88 -17.74
N VAL A 3 -40.51 -2.05 -18.25
CA VAL A 3 -39.22 -1.73 -17.57
C VAL A 3 -39.34 -1.69 -16.04
N MET A 4 -38.57 -2.47 -15.28
CA MET A 4 -37.19 -2.09 -14.96
C MET A 4 -36.34 -3.30 -14.59
N SER A 5 -35.29 -3.48 -15.38
CA SER A 5 -34.13 -4.31 -15.09
C SER A 5 -33.32 -3.61 -13.99
N ASN A 6 -33.21 -4.20 -12.80
CA ASN A 6 -32.39 -3.63 -11.74
C ASN A 6 -30.92 -4.01 -11.97
N ILE A 7 -30.30 -3.32 -12.94
CA ILE A 7 -28.87 -3.33 -13.22
C ILE A 7 -28.22 -2.32 -12.28
N LEU A 8 -28.00 -2.65 -11.01
CA LEU A 8 -27.03 -1.98 -10.13
C LEU A 8 -26.56 -2.91 -9.00
N ALA A 9 -26.23 -4.16 -9.30
CA ALA A 9 -25.30 -4.89 -8.44
C ALA A 9 -23.89 -4.49 -8.89
N PHE A 10 -23.32 -3.45 -8.29
CA PHE A 10 -21.88 -3.23 -8.39
C PHE A 10 -21.21 -4.32 -7.55
N PRO A 11 -20.54 -5.34 -8.13
CA PRO A 11 -19.63 -6.13 -7.33
C PRO A 11 -18.51 -5.16 -6.90
N ALA A 12 -18.45 -4.85 -5.61
CA ALA A 12 -17.31 -4.15 -5.03
C ALA A 12 -16.07 -4.99 -5.38
N ARG A 13 -15.29 -4.51 -6.36
CA ARG A 13 -14.10 -5.20 -6.84
C ARG A 13 -13.18 -5.40 -5.62
N PRO A 14 -12.88 -6.64 -5.20
CA PRO A 14 -11.98 -6.83 -4.08
C PRO A 14 -10.61 -6.28 -4.47
N VAL A 15 -10.22 -5.19 -3.81
CA VAL A 15 -8.93 -4.53 -3.99
C VAL A 15 -7.89 -5.37 -3.26
N GLY A 16 -7.31 -6.34 -3.96
CA GLY A 16 -6.18 -7.15 -3.47
C GLY A 16 -6.53 -8.06 -2.29
N SER A 17 -5.73 -9.10 -2.07
CA SER A 17 -5.83 -9.89 -0.85
C SER A 17 -5.65 -8.98 0.36
N ALA A 18 -6.65 -8.88 1.23
CA ALA A 18 -6.54 -8.12 2.46
C ALA A 18 -5.37 -8.68 3.27
N LEU A 19 -4.40 -7.82 3.62
CA LEU A 19 -3.31 -8.22 4.50
C LEU A 19 -3.94 -8.68 5.82
N ARG A 20 -3.73 -9.94 6.22
CA ARG A 20 -4.22 -10.49 7.51
C ARG A 20 -3.34 -9.94 8.64
N ARG A 21 -3.47 -8.64 8.92
CA ARG A 21 -2.67 -7.94 9.94
C ARG A 21 -3.53 -7.59 11.15
N PRO A 22 -2.95 -7.59 12.36
CA PRO A 22 -3.59 -7.01 13.53
C PRO A 22 -4.10 -5.60 13.23
N ALA A 23 -5.38 -5.33 13.48
CA ALA A 23 -6.03 -4.06 13.14
C ALA A 23 -5.31 -2.83 13.74
N VAL A 24 -4.62 -3.02 14.88
CA VAL A 24 -3.82 -1.98 15.54
C VAL A 24 -2.66 -1.49 14.66
N LEU A 25 -1.96 -2.36 13.94
CA LEU A 25 -0.82 -1.98 13.08
C LEU A 25 -1.29 -1.13 11.90
N VAL A 26 -2.40 -1.54 11.29
CA VAL A 26 -3.02 -0.80 10.20
C VAL A 26 -3.50 0.57 10.69
N ARG A 27 -4.15 0.64 11.86
CA ARG A 27 -4.58 1.91 12.46
C ARG A 27 -3.41 2.84 12.75
N ALA A 28 -2.31 2.31 13.31
CA ALA A 28 -1.09 3.08 13.55
C ALA A 28 -0.50 3.62 12.24
N ALA A 29 -0.45 2.79 11.20
CA ALA A 29 0.02 3.21 9.88
C ALA A 29 -0.88 4.27 9.24
N VAL A 30 -2.21 4.15 9.38
CA VAL A 30 -3.17 5.17 8.91
C VAL A 30 -2.97 6.49 9.64
N ALA A 31 -2.84 6.48 10.97
CA ALA A 31 -2.58 7.69 11.75
C ALA A 31 -1.24 8.35 11.37
N GLY A 32 -0.20 7.54 11.15
CA GLY A 32 1.12 8.02 10.76
C GLY A 32 1.21 8.58 9.33
N GLN A 33 0.20 8.37 8.48
CA GLN A 33 0.17 8.95 7.13
C GLN A 33 0.30 10.48 7.12
N ALA A 34 -0.18 11.17 8.16
CA ALA A 34 -0.10 12.64 8.25
C ALA A 34 1.35 13.15 8.33
N LEU A 35 2.28 12.33 8.83
CA LEU A 35 3.69 12.67 9.00
C LEU A 35 4.59 12.07 7.91
N TRP A 36 4.02 11.27 7.01
CA TRP A 36 4.76 10.52 5.99
C TRP A 36 5.28 11.45 4.89
N ARG A 37 6.60 11.43 4.66
CA ARG A 37 7.27 12.12 3.57
C ARG A 37 7.96 11.12 2.66
N ARG A 38 7.39 10.87 1.49
CA ARG A 38 7.86 9.86 0.51
C ARG A 38 9.38 9.89 0.30
N GLU A 39 9.94 11.05 0.00
CA GLU A 39 11.37 11.21 -0.31
C GLU A 39 12.29 10.77 0.84
N ARG A 40 11.98 11.20 2.07
CA ARG A 40 12.80 10.89 3.25
C ARG A 40 12.54 9.46 3.74
N ASP A 41 11.27 9.10 3.85
CA ASP A 41 10.86 7.90 4.57
C ASP A 41 10.93 6.65 3.70
N LEU A 42 10.67 6.75 2.39
CA LEU A 42 10.80 5.60 1.48
C LEU A 42 12.26 5.15 1.34
N ARG A 43 13.22 6.10 1.29
CA ARG A 43 14.66 5.78 1.28
C ARG A 43 15.08 5.06 2.56
N ARG A 44 14.56 5.47 3.71
CA ARG A 44 14.83 4.83 5.00
C ARG A 44 14.22 3.44 5.11
N VAL A 45 13.05 3.21 4.51
CA VAL A 45 12.38 1.89 4.53
C VAL A 45 13.06 0.91 3.58
N LEU A 46 13.39 1.35 2.36
CA LEU A 46 13.98 0.50 1.32
C LEU A 46 15.52 0.47 1.34
N HIS A 47 16.16 1.24 2.22
CA HIS A 47 17.62 1.40 2.29
C HIS A 47 18.26 1.69 0.91
N CYS A 48 17.59 2.51 0.09
CA CYS A 48 18.01 2.80 -1.28
C CYS A 48 18.40 4.27 -1.45
N GLU A 49 19.42 4.52 -2.27
CA GLU A 49 19.89 5.89 -2.57
C GLU A 49 18.97 6.59 -3.59
N SER A 50 18.57 5.86 -4.64
CA SER A 50 17.64 6.34 -5.67
C SER A 50 16.19 5.96 -5.33
N LEU A 51 15.26 6.93 -5.39
CA LEU A 51 13.84 6.61 -5.24
C LEU A 51 13.28 5.92 -6.49
N PRO A 52 12.62 4.76 -6.34
CA PRO A 52 11.89 4.15 -7.43
C PRO A 52 10.71 5.05 -7.87
N ALA A 53 10.28 4.90 -9.12
CA ALA A 53 9.11 5.62 -9.59
C ALA A 53 7.86 5.25 -8.77
N PRO A 54 6.87 6.15 -8.60
CA PRO A 54 5.68 5.88 -7.80
C PRO A 54 4.97 4.61 -8.26
N GLY A 55 4.74 3.70 -7.31
CA GLY A 55 4.12 2.39 -7.55
C GLY A 55 5.08 1.26 -7.91
N GLN A 56 6.33 1.54 -8.30
CA GLN A 56 7.33 0.48 -8.56
C GLN A 56 7.91 -0.09 -7.25
N ALA A 57 7.87 0.68 -6.16
CA ALA A 57 8.29 0.22 -4.84
C ALA A 57 7.39 -0.86 -4.24
N LEU A 58 6.13 -0.96 -4.70
CA LEU A 58 5.09 -1.76 -4.06
C LEU A 58 5.42 -3.25 -3.96
N ALA A 59 6.05 -3.82 -4.99
CA ALA A 59 6.44 -5.24 -4.98
C ALA A 59 7.45 -5.52 -3.85
N ARG A 60 8.54 -4.75 -3.81
CA ARG A 60 9.57 -4.87 -2.76
C ARG A 60 9.03 -4.57 -1.37
N LEU A 61 8.17 -3.57 -1.23
CA LEU A 61 7.56 -3.23 0.05
C LEU A 61 6.68 -4.37 0.58
N ARG A 62 5.98 -5.10 -0.31
CA ARG A 62 5.18 -6.26 0.09
C ARG A 62 6.04 -7.44 0.51
N GLU A 63 7.14 -7.70 -0.22
CA GLU A 63 8.10 -8.75 0.14
C GLU A 63 8.69 -8.53 1.54
N GLU A 64 9.15 -7.31 1.85
CA GLU A 64 9.65 -6.97 3.19
C GLU A 64 8.56 -7.08 4.27
N GLU A 65 7.32 -6.84 3.90
CA GLU A 65 6.21 -6.83 4.85
C GLU A 65 5.76 -8.24 5.19
N ASP A 66 5.79 -9.14 4.21
CA ASP A 66 5.61 -10.56 4.44
C ASP A 66 6.75 -11.11 5.32
N ARG A 67 8.00 -10.70 5.10
CA ARG A 67 9.13 -11.08 5.96
C ARG A 67 8.92 -10.62 7.42
N LEU A 68 8.56 -9.35 7.64
CA LEU A 68 8.28 -8.85 8.99
C LEU A 68 7.04 -9.47 9.62
N ASN A 69 6.04 -9.86 8.81
CA ASN A 69 4.88 -10.56 9.34
C ASN A 69 5.22 -12.01 9.72
N LEU A 70 6.11 -12.69 9.00
CA LEU A 70 6.61 -14.01 9.40
C LEU A 70 7.37 -13.91 10.73
N ALA A 71 8.31 -12.97 10.85
CA ALA A 71 9.02 -12.72 12.10
C ALA A 71 8.07 -12.46 13.29
N ARG A 72 6.98 -11.70 13.06
CA ARG A 72 5.92 -11.49 14.07
C ARG A 72 5.18 -12.77 14.46
N LEU A 73 4.90 -13.64 13.48
CA LEU A 73 4.17 -14.90 13.72
C LEU A 73 5.03 -15.93 14.44
N GLU A 74 6.34 -15.89 14.22
CA GLU A 74 7.34 -16.77 14.83
C GLU A 74 7.85 -16.26 16.19
N ASP A 75 7.37 -15.09 16.64
CA ASP A 75 7.87 -14.39 17.83
C ASP A 75 9.41 -14.20 17.80
N ALA A 76 9.92 -13.90 16.61
CA ALA A 76 11.34 -13.79 16.36
C ALA A 76 11.95 -12.60 17.14
N ALA A 77 13.15 -12.80 17.68
CA ALA A 77 13.84 -11.79 18.49
C ALA A 77 14.22 -10.52 17.72
N ASP A 78 14.27 -10.58 16.39
CA ASP A 78 14.56 -9.46 15.49
C ASP A 78 13.28 -8.73 15.01
N TYR A 79 12.10 -9.13 15.48
CA TYR A 79 10.85 -8.47 15.12
C TYR A 79 10.78 -7.04 15.67
N ASP A 80 10.82 -6.05 14.78
CA ASP A 80 10.57 -4.65 15.11
C ASP A 80 9.17 -4.19 14.67
N MET A 81 8.29 -3.99 15.64
CA MET A 81 6.95 -3.44 15.43
C MET A 81 6.98 -2.03 14.84
N GLN A 82 7.93 -1.16 15.20
CA GLN A 82 8.03 0.19 14.66
C GLN A 82 8.40 0.16 13.18
N GLN A 83 9.32 -0.71 12.79
CA GLN A 83 9.67 -0.94 11.39
C GLN A 83 8.45 -1.46 10.62
N HIS A 84 7.69 -2.40 11.20
CA HIS A 84 6.47 -2.93 10.58
C HIS A 84 5.44 -1.83 10.31
N VAL A 85 5.16 -0.96 11.30
CA VAL A 85 4.24 0.17 11.10
C VAL A 85 4.77 1.13 10.02
N ARG A 86 6.08 1.39 9.99
CA ARG A 86 6.70 2.24 8.96
C ARG A 86 6.55 1.64 7.55
N LEU A 87 6.68 0.33 7.43
CA LEU A 87 6.51 -0.38 6.17
C LEU A 87 5.06 -0.35 5.69
N LEU A 88 4.10 -0.54 6.60
CA LEU A 88 2.67 -0.37 6.29
C LEU A 88 2.35 1.07 5.86
N MET A 89 2.97 2.08 6.49
CA MET A 89 2.82 3.48 6.05
C MET A 89 3.29 3.66 4.61
N ALA A 90 4.44 3.08 4.25
CA ALA A 90 4.99 3.13 2.90
C ALA A 90 4.06 2.45 1.88
N ILE A 91 3.54 1.26 2.20
CA ILE A 91 2.62 0.52 1.32
C ILE A 91 1.35 1.32 1.07
N LEU A 92 0.73 1.89 2.12
CA LEU A 92 -0.47 2.70 1.98
C LEU A 92 -0.23 3.94 1.09
N ALA A 93 0.88 4.63 1.31
CA ALA A 93 1.25 5.81 0.53
C ALA A 93 1.49 5.46 -0.96
N GLU A 94 2.29 4.43 -1.24
CA GLU A 94 2.57 3.99 -2.60
C GLU A 94 1.34 3.41 -3.30
N SER A 95 0.44 2.74 -2.57
CA SER A 95 -0.85 2.25 -3.11
C SER A 95 -1.75 3.39 -3.58
N ARG A 96 -1.83 4.47 -2.78
CA ARG A 96 -2.61 5.66 -3.16
C ARG A 96 -2.02 6.33 -4.41
N LEU A 97 -0.69 6.44 -4.49
CA LEU A 97 -0.01 7.00 -5.67
C LEU A 97 -0.22 6.15 -6.92
N ALA A 98 -0.12 4.82 -6.79
CA ALA A 98 -0.38 3.90 -7.89
C ALA A 98 -1.83 4.03 -8.42
N LEU A 99 -2.80 4.13 -7.50
CA LEU A 99 -4.20 4.33 -7.86
C LEU A 99 -4.43 5.68 -8.55
N ALA A 100 -3.87 6.76 -8.00
CA ALA A 100 -3.98 8.10 -8.59
C ALA A 100 -3.40 8.14 -10.02
N ARG A 101 -2.26 7.49 -10.26
CA ARG A 101 -1.66 7.37 -11.60
C ARG A 101 -2.51 6.53 -12.56
N ALA A 102 -3.16 5.47 -12.08
CA ALA A 102 -4.04 4.66 -12.90
C ALA A 102 -5.32 5.42 -13.28
N ALA A 103 -5.79 6.32 -12.41
CA ALA A 103 -6.98 7.14 -12.64
C ALA A 103 -6.72 8.38 -13.52
N ALA A 104 -5.48 8.85 -13.63
CA ALA A 104 -5.15 9.99 -14.48
C ALA A 104 -5.44 9.65 -15.96
N PRO A 105 -6.21 10.49 -16.69
CA PRO A 105 -6.50 10.25 -18.09
C PRO A 105 -5.18 10.23 -18.86
N ARG A 106 -4.87 9.08 -19.47
CA ARG A 106 -3.78 8.98 -20.44
C ARG A 106 -4.20 9.79 -21.65
N LEU A 107 -3.89 11.08 -21.66
CA LEU A 107 -3.94 11.90 -22.87
C LEU A 107 -3.02 11.21 -23.88
N ARG A 108 -3.61 10.39 -24.75
CA ARG A 108 -2.97 9.89 -25.96
C ARG A 108 -2.70 11.13 -26.80
N VAL A 109 -1.48 11.61 -26.76
CA VAL A 109 -0.97 12.51 -27.79
C VAL A 109 -0.96 11.67 -29.07
N LEU A 110 -1.98 11.86 -29.90
CA LEU A 110 -1.96 11.45 -31.30
C LEU A 110 -1.13 12.51 -32.02
N GLY A 111 0.05 12.11 -32.48
CA GLY A 111 0.93 12.85 -33.37
C GLY A 111 1.50 11.89 -34.38
#